data_AF-A0A7S0UGM4-F1
#
_entry.id   AF-A0A7S0UGM4-F1
#
_cell.length_a   1.000
_cell.length_b   1.000
_cell.length_c   1.000
_cell.angle_alpha   90.00
_cell.angle_beta   90.00
_cell.angle_gamma   90.00
#
_symmetry.space_group_name_H-M   'P 1'
#
loop_
_entity.id
_entity.type
_entity.pdbx_description
1 polymer ?
#
loop_
_entity_poly.entity_id
_entity_poly.type
_entity_poly.pdbx_seq_one_letter_code
_entity_poly.pdbx_strand_id
1 'polypeptide(L)'
;APLRAEDIPEYLQRRFRMEEELEERRPLMMRAKLVFEGLLDSHRDVDFVRWDRATTIEVQKTDTVADLRRIVRELSGLAEEHQMLWQFSARRNGTTRVDRVLDRSNDEDTLEVVKGEAAVGDPLSIFVQDGRGKRVDPEVDVYVAFKYLDEESKELKYLGAMVLPKDILIGDIVSTLERRLDLDEETERLEVYEELTKFLINPLEVDQTLSQAKVGNGDILVFQKANTDQSPEDLKELIHAHYEHLRNIVDVHVRRLEDPESDLFVLEVSRKCKLVEMAARIAEGMLEHRVVSEPVDCNRIQLYKHNHRGRPQELDARSERAMTLDSMVVEVHAKRETAKRPHVILCVELMGYSLADLKEGKILNFNVRCPVARKVHGDRDHQVLVPSGINATAGDALLA
;
A
#
# COMPACT_ATOMS: atom_id res chain seq x y z
N ALA A 1 33.21 47.37 -6.16
CA ALA A 1 34.37 46.64 -6.70
C ALA A 1 33.91 45.24 -7.10
N PRO A 2 34.49 44.60 -8.14
CA PRO A 2 34.17 43.20 -8.43
C PRO A 2 34.64 42.31 -7.27
N LEU A 3 33.79 41.38 -6.85
CA LEU A 3 34.09 40.40 -5.80
C LEU A 3 35.21 39.47 -6.26
N ARG A 4 36.22 39.28 -5.41
CA ARG A 4 37.33 38.34 -5.61
C ARG A 4 37.10 37.08 -4.80
N ALA A 5 37.75 35.98 -5.17
CA ALA A 5 37.65 34.72 -4.42
C ALA A 5 38.08 34.87 -2.95
N GLU A 6 38.99 35.81 -2.67
CA GLU A 6 39.46 36.18 -1.33
C GLU A 6 38.35 36.80 -0.45
N ASP A 7 37.32 37.38 -1.05
CA ASP A 7 36.20 38.04 -0.34
C ASP A 7 35.15 37.04 0.17
N ILE A 8 35.27 35.75 -0.20
CA ILE A 8 34.35 34.69 0.25
C ILE A 8 34.78 34.21 1.64
N PRO A 9 33.92 34.31 2.67
CA PRO A 9 34.21 33.78 4.00
C PRO A 9 34.63 32.31 4.00
N GLU A 10 35.63 31.96 4.82
CA GLU A 10 36.23 30.63 4.88
C GLU A 10 35.21 29.51 5.12
N TYR A 11 34.19 29.75 5.94
CA TYR A 11 33.13 28.76 6.20
C TYR A 11 32.29 28.43 4.96
N LEU A 12 32.08 29.39 4.05
CA LEU A 12 31.39 29.15 2.78
C LEU A 12 32.30 28.40 1.81
N GLN A 13 33.58 28.76 1.73
CA GLN A 13 34.55 28.01 0.92
C GLN A 13 34.65 26.54 1.36
N ARG A 14 34.65 26.28 2.68
CA ARG A 14 34.62 24.92 3.22
C ARG A 14 33.33 24.18 2.84
N ARG A 15 32.18 24.85 2.94
CA ARG A 15 30.89 24.26 2.55
C ARG A 15 30.87 23.89 1.06
N PHE A 16 31.33 24.78 0.18
CA PHE A 16 31.39 24.52 -1.26
C PHE A 16 32.33 23.37 -1.61
N ARG A 17 33.52 23.29 -0.98
CA ARG A 17 34.42 22.13 -1.17
C ARG A 17 33.77 20.82 -0.73
N MET A 18 33.10 20.81 0.43
CA MET A 18 32.37 19.63 0.89
C MET A 18 31.21 19.26 -0.04
N GLU A 19 30.53 20.26 -0.61
CA GLU A 19 29.42 20.06 -1.56
C GLU A 19 29.93 19.49 -2.90
N GLU A 20 31.06 20.01 -3.41
CA GLU A 20 31.74 19.52 -4.60
C GLU A 20 32.25 18.07 -4.41
N GLU A 21 32.90 17.77 -3.28
CA GLU A 21 33.31 16.39 -2.93
C GLU A 21 32.11 15.44 -2.83
N LEU A 22 30.97 15.90 -2.30
CA LEU A 22 29.75 15.10 -2.25
C LEU A 22 29.14 14.90 -3.64
N GLU A 23 29.16 15.91 -4.51
CA GLU A 23 28.71 15.81 -5.89
C GLU A 23 29.57 14.87 -6.72
N GLU A 24 30.89 14.87 -6.53
CA GLU A 24 31.81 13.93 -7.17
C GLU A 24 31.61 12.48 -6.69
N ARG A 25 31.27 12.29 -5.41
CA ARG A 25 31.02 10.96 -4.83
C ARG A 25 29.64 10.40 -5.12
N ARG A 26 28.60 11.24 -5.23
CA ARG A 26 27.21 10.82 -5.53
C ARG A 26 27.07 9.81 -6.68
N PRO A 27 27.70 9.98 -7.85
CA PRO A 27 27.56 9.00 -8.94
C PRO A 27 28.22 7.65 -8.66
N LEU A 28 29.14 7.58 -7.69
CA LEU A 28 29.84 6.36 -7.26
C LEU A 28 29.09 5.62 -6.14
N MET A 29 28.18 6.30 -5.46
CA MET A 29 27.36 5.72 -4.41
C MET A 29 26.08 5.09 -4.98
N MET A 30 25.52 4.17 -4.21
CA MET A 30 24.19 3.64 -4.43
C MET A 30 23.51 3.34 -3.10
N ARG A 31 22.18 3.31 -3.12
CA ARG A 31 21.39 2.88 -1.96
C ARG A 31 21.27 1.36 -1.97
N ALA A 32 21.37 0.75 -0.80
CA ALA A 32 20.96 -0.62 -0.57
C ALA A 32 19.89 -0.69 0.52
N LYS A 33 18.87 -1.54 0.33
CA LYS A 33 17.80 -1.82 1.28
C LYS A 33 18.00 -3.21 1.85
N LEU A 34 18.12 -3.29 3.17
CA LEU A 34 18.28 -4.53 3.92
C LEU A 34 16.99 -4.87 4.65
N VAL A 35 16.52 -6.10 4.46
CA VAL A 35 15.35 -6.67 5.13
C VAL A 35 15.83 -7.84 5.96
N PHE A 36 15.62 -7.79 7.27
CA PHE A 36 16.04 -8.86 8.19
C PHE A 36 14.90 -9.84 8.45
N GLU A 37 15.21 -11.13 8.60
CA GLU A 37 14.25 -12.23 8.84
C GLU A 37 13.23 -11.92 9.95
N GLY A 38 13.65 -11.33 11.07
CA GLY A 38 12.76 -10.96 12.18
C GLY A 38 11.69 -9.90 11.84
N LEU A 39 11.77 -9.26 10.67
CA LEU A 39 10.74 -8.33 10.19
C LEU A 39 9.58 -9.04 9.47
N LEU A 40 9.72 -10.33 9.14
CA LEU A 40 8.74 -11.10 8.38
C LEU A 40 7.59 -11.65 9.24
N ASP A 41 7.82 -11.92 10.52
CA ASP A 41 6.84 -12.59 11.41
C ASP A 41 5.54 -11.79 11.64
N SER A 42 5.52 -10.50 11.31
CA SER A 42 4.32 -9.65 11.42
C SER A 42 3.67 -9.31 10.07
N HIS A 43 4.10 -9.95 8.98
CA HIS A 43 3.59 -9.68 7.64
C HIS A 43 2.24 -10.35 7.42
N ARG A 44 1.17 -9.55 7.34
CA ARG A 44 -0.20 -10.00 7.05
C ARG A 44 -0.66 -9.67 5.63
N ASP A 45 0.18 -8.96 4.87
CA ASP A 45 -0.13 -8.48 3.54
C ASP A 45 0.31 -9.46 2.44
N VAL A 46 -0.03 -9.12 1.20
CA VAL A 46 0.43 -9.83 0.02
C VAL A 46 1.90 -9.52 -0.27
N ASP A 47 2.60 -10.44 -0.97
CA ASP A 47 4.04 -10.38 -1.21
C ASP A 47 4.88 -10.70 0.04
N PHE A 48 6.21 -10.57 -0.08
CA PHE A 48 7.21 -11.02 0.88
C PHE A 48 7.68 -9.95 1.88
N VAL A 49 7.56 -8.65 1.58
CA VAL A 49 8.24 -7.58 2.35
C VAL A 49 7.43 -6.31 2.53
N ARG A 50 7.46 -5.80 3.77
CA ARG A 50 7.14 -4.42 4.13
C ARG A 50 8.34 -3.49 3.97
N TRP A 51 8.44 -2.87 2.79
CA TRP A 51 9.58 -2.02 2.42
C TRP A 51 9.73 -0.74 3.25
N ASP A 52 8.68 -0.32 3.95
CA ASP A 52 8.69 0.80 4.91
C ASP A 52 9.55 0.52 6.15
N ARG A 53 9.77 -0.76 6.47
CA ARG A 53 10.59 -1.20 7.61
C ARG A 53 12.02 -1.59 7.21
N ALA A 54 12.35 -1.55 5.92
CA ALA A 54 13.68 -1.92 5.44
C ALA A 54 14.74 -0.90 5.90
N THR A 55 15.89 -1.39 6.34
CA THR A 55 17.04 -0.53 6.67
C THR A 55 17.69 -0.07 5.37
N THR A 56 17.74 1.24 5.15
CA THR A 56 18.39 1.81 3.96
C THR A 56 19.80 2.29 4.33
N ILE A 57 20.79 1.83 3.58
CA ILE A 57 22.19 2.23 3.70
C ILE A 57 22.70 2.83 2.39
N GLU A 58 23.72 3.68 2.46
CA GLU A 58 24.49 4.11 1.30
C GLU A 58 25.83 3.37 1.26
N VAL A 59 26.14 2.80 0.10
CA VAL A 59 27.34 2.00 -0.16
C VAL A 59 27.97 2.46 -1.47
N GLN A 60 29.27 2.21 -1.66
CA GLN A 60 29.90 2.46 -2.95
C GLN A 60 29.51 1.34 -3.92
N LYS A 61 29.32 1.68 -5.18
CA LYS A 61 29.06 0.71 -6.26
C LYS A 61 30.17 -0.34 -6.39
N THR A 62 31.40 0.04 -6.06
CA THR A 62 32.59 -0.79 -6.08
C THR A 62 32.82 -1.62 -4.82
N ASP A 63 32.07 -1.37 -3.74
CA ASP A 63 32.11 -2.23 -2.55
C ASP A 63 31.73 -3.66 -2.98
N THR A 64 32.26 -4.67 -2.29
CA THR A 64 31.98 -6.08 -2.61
C THR A 64 30.88 -6.68 -1.74
N VAL A 65 30.42 -7.88 -2.08
CA VAL A 65 29.52 -8.65 -1.20
C VAL A 65 30.18 -8.93 0.16
N ALA A 66 31.50 -9.14 0.21
CA ALA A 66 32.21 -9.29 1.48
C ALA A 66 32.14 -8.02 2.34
N ASP A 67 32.23 -6.83 1.74
CA ASP A 67 32.04 -5.56 2.45
C ASP A 67 30.61 -5.44 2.98
N LEU A 68 29.62 -5.83 2.17
CA LEU A 68 28.23 -5.84 2.59
C LEU A 68 27.99 -6.78 3.79
N ARG A 69 28.61 -7.97 3.82
CA ARG A 69 28.53 -8.90 4.97
C ARG A 69 29.07 -8.28 6.25
N ARG A 70 30.16 -7.51 6.17
CA ARG A 70 30.71 -6.77 7.32
C ARG A 70 29.72 -5.72 7.84
N ILE A 71 29.10 -4.97 6.94
CA ILE A 71 28.06 -3.99 7.29
C ILE A 71 26.87 -4.69 7.95
N VAL A 72 26.40 -5.81 7.39
CA VAL A 72 25.30 -6.62 7.96
C VAL A 72 25.66 -7.11 9.36
N ARG A 73 26.90 -7.55 9.59
CA ARG A 73 27.38 -7.96 10.92
C ARG A 73 27.33 -6.80 11.91
N GLU A 74 27.77 -5.61 11.50
CA GLU A 74 27.76 -4.41 12.35
C GLU A 74 26.33 -3.98 12.71
N LEU A 75 25.39 -4.07 11.77
CA LEU A 75 23.99 -3.67 11.98
C LEU A 75 23.19 -4.67 12.81
N SER A 76 23.43 -5.97 12.63
CA SER A 76 22.59 -7.04 13.21
C SER A 76 23.26 -7.86 14.32
N GLY A 77 24.59 -7.81 14.41
CA GLY A 77 25.38 -8.72 15.25
C GLY A 77 25.51 -10.16 14.69
N LEU A 78 24.88 -10.47 13.54
CA LEU A 78 24.98 -11.79 12.92
C LEU A 78 26.36 -11.98 12.29
N ALA A 79 27.11 -12.98 12.76
CA ALA A 79 28.43 -13.31 12.24
C ALA A 79 28.37 -13.63 10.74
N GLU A 80 29.40 -13.26 9.97
CA GLU A 80 29.38 -13.32 8.51
C GLU A 80 29.15 -14.76 7.99
N GLU A 81 29.66 -15.76 8.69
CA GLU A 81 29.48 -17.20 8.43
C GLU A 81 28.05 -17.68 8.61
N HIS A 82 27.25 -16.95 9.38
CA HIS A 82 25.85 -17.25 9.65
C HIS A 82 24.90 -16.41 8.79
N GLN A 83 25.41 -15.52 7.94
CA GLN A 83 24.58 -14.68 7.08
C GLN A 83 24.24 -15.39 5.77
N MET A 84 22.95 -15.60 5.53
CA MET A 84 22.43 -15.93 4.21
C MET A 84 21.84 -14.67 3.58
N LEU A 85 22.48 -14.20 2.52
CA LEU A 85 22.06 -13.02 1.77
C LEU A 85 21.30 -13.46 0.54
N TRP A 86 20.11 -12.91 0.36
CA TRP A 86 19.23 -13.20 -0.75
C TRP A 86 18.94 -11.90 -1.49
N GLN A 87 19.23 -11.85 -2.78
CA GLN A 87 18.87 -10.73 -3.62
C GLN A 87 17.38 -10.76 -3.94
N PHE A 88 16.72 -9.61 -3.78
CA PHE A 88 15.40 -9.38 -4.34
C PHE A 88 15.47 -8.97 -5.80
N SER A 89 14.56 -9.50 -6.59
CA SER A 89 14.35 -9.10 -7.99
C SER A 89 12.89 -8.69 -8.22
N ALA A 90 12.72 -7.57 -8.92
CA ALA A 90 11.42 -7.16 -9.43
C ALA A 90 11.06 -8.00 -10.65
N ARG A 91 9.89 -8.64 -10.63
CA ARG A 91 9.39 -9.50 -11.71
C ARG A 91 8.50 -8.72 -12.67
N ARG A 92 8.32 -9.25 -13.90
CA ARG A 92 7.48 -8.63 -14.95
C ARG A 92 6.02 -8.47 -14.55
N ASN A 93 5.52 -9.29 -13.63
CA ASN A 93 4.16 -9.25 -13.11
C ASN A 93 3.98 -8.22 -11.97
N GLY A 94 5.01 -7.42 -11.66
CA GLY A 94 4.95 -6.35 -10.67
C GLY A 94 5.15 -6.79 -9.22
N THR A 95 5.50 -8.05 -8.95
CA THR A 95 5.92 -8.51 -7.61
C THR A 95 7.41 -8.31 -7.41
N THR A 96 7.86 -8.24 -6.16
CA THR A 96 9.29 -8.24 -5.82
C THR A 96 9.58 -9.40 -4.87
N ARG A 97 10.30 -10.40 -5.36
CA ARG A 97 10.55 -11.65 -4.63
C ARG A 97 12.04 -11.89 -4.44
N VAL A 98 12.38 -12.71 -3.45
CA VAL A 98 13.72 -13.31 -3.35
C VAL A 98 13.98 -14.10 -4.63
N ASP A 99 15.17 -13.99 -5.20
CA ASP A 99 15.47 -14.57 -6.51
C ASP A 99 16.76 -15.40 -6.47
N ARG A 100 17.83 -14.81 -5.95
CA ARG A 100 19.16 -15.40 -5.96
C ARG A 100 19.78 -15.36 -4.58
N VAL A 101 20.38 -16.48 -4.15
CA VAL A 101 21.27 -16.50 -2.98
C VAL A 101 22.64 -15.95 -3.36
N LEU A 102 23.20 -15.11 -2.51
CA LEU A 102 24.59 -14.64 -2.60
C LEU A 102 25.40 -15.46 -1.62
N ASP A 103 26.07 -16.49 -2.14
CA ASP A 103 26.92 -17.37 -1.35
C ASP A 103 28.35 -16.80 -1.26
N ARG A 104 29.29 -17.63 -0.77
CA ARG A 104 30.69 -17.23 -0.62
C ARG A 104 31.44 -17.12 -1.95
N SER A 105 30.96 -17.73 -3.02
CA SER A 105 31.55 -17.55 -4.36
C SER A 105 31.33 -16.14 -4.90
N ASN A 106 30.32 -15.43 -4.38
CA ASN A 106 30.00 -14.07 -4.77
C ASN A 106 30.70 -13.00 -3.91
N ASP A 107 31.53 -13.38 -2.93
CA ASP A 107 32.12 -12.44 -1.97
C ASP A 107 32.98 -11.34 -2.64
N GLU A 108 33.57 -11.63 -3.81
CA GLU A 108 34.38 -10.68 -4.61
C GLU A 108 33.56 -9.89 -5.65
N ASP A 109 32.30 -10.25 -5.88
CA ASP A 109 31.43 -9.51 -6.80
C ASP A 109 31.15 -8.12 -6.24
N THR A 110 31.21 -7.09 -7.08
CA THR A 110 30.85 -5.73 -6.67
C THR A 110 29.33 -5.60 -6.52
N LEU A 111 28.89 -4.71 -5.65
CA LEU A 111 27.46 -4.48 -5.42
C LEU A 111 26.73 -3.95 -6.67
N GLU A 112 27.44 -3.24 -7.56
CA GLU A 112 26.91 -2.86 -8.87
C GLU A 112 26.67 -4.07 -9.78
N VAL A 113 27.60 -5.03 -9.80
CA VAL A 113 27.43 -6.29 -10.56
C VAL A 113 26.29 -7.11 -10.00
N VAL A 114 26.20 -7.24 -8.67
CA VAL A 114 25.10 -7.94 -8.01
C VAL A 114 23.76 -7.28 -8.34
N LYS A 115 23.67 -5.94 -8.26
CA LYS A 115 22.44 -5.21 -8.60
C LYS A 115 21.98 -5.47 -10.05
N GLY A 116 22.92 -5.66 -10.98
CA GLY A 116 22.61 -5.95 -12.37
C GLY A 116 21.81 -4.83 -13.07
N GLU A 117 20.96 -5.20 -14.03
CA GLU A 117 20.23 -4.27 -14.91
C GLU A 117 19.00 -3.60 -14.27
N ALA A 118 18.95 -3.48 -12.94
CA ALA A 118 17.93 -2.68 -12.28
C ALA A 118 18.05 -1.20 -12.70
N ALA A 119 16.94 -0.45 -12.70
CA ALA A 119 17.00 0.90 -13.24
C ALA A 119 17.90 1.82 -12.43
N VAL A 120 18.38 2.85 -13.11
CA VAL A 120 19.10 3.95 -12.50
C VAL A 120 18.22 4.57 -11.42
N GLY A 121 18.72 4.60 -10.18
CA GLY A 121 18.00 5.08 -9.00
C GLY A 121 17.45 3.98 -8.09
N ASP A 122 17.17 2.78 -8.61
CA ASP A 122 16.65 1.67 -7.79
C ASP A 122 17.70 1.23 -6.76
N PRO A 123 17.32 1.02 -5.49
CA PRO A 123 18.24 0.48 -4.51
C PRO A 123 18.52 -1.02 -4.78
N LEU A 124 19.75 -1.46 -4.50
CA LEU A 124 20.02 -2.90 -4.34
C LEU A 124 19.21 -3.39 -3.15
N SER A 125 18.45 -4.46 -3.30
CA SER A 125 17.55 -4.93 -2.26
C SER A 125 17.95 -6.34 -1.82
N ILE A 126 18.26 -6.51 -0.54
CA ILE A 126 18.80 -7.73 0.04
C ILE A 126 17.95 -8.17 1.23
N PHE A 127 17.58 -9.43 1.23
CA PHE A 127 17.06 -10.13 2.39
C PHE A 127 18.19 -10.82 3.15
N VAL A 128 18.24 -10.58 4.45
CA VAL A 128 19.24 -11.11 5.37
C VAL A 128 18.57 -12.13 6.27
N GLN A 129 18.98 -13.38 6.13
CA GLN A 129 18.49 -14.51 6.89
C GLN A 129 19.57 -15.08 7.80
N ASP A 130 19.17 -15.58 8.98
CA ASP A 130 20.06 -16.40 9.79
C ASP A 130 20.19 -17.80 9.16
N GLY A 131 21.39 -18.07 8.67
CA GLY A 131 21.78 -19.29 7.97
C GLY A 131 22.33 -20.39 8.86
N ARG A 132 22.31 -20.26 10.20
CA ARG A 132 22.85 -21.30 11.10
C ARG A 132 22.19 -22.65 10.84
N GLY A 133 23.01 -23.64 10.47
CA GLY A 133 22.56 -24.99 10.17
C GLY A 133 21.80 -25.14 8.84
N LYS A 134 21.68 -24.07 8.05
CA LYS A 134 21.07 -24.09 6.72
C LYS A 134 22.17 -24.21 5.67
N ARG A 135 21.95 -25.07 4.67
CA ARG A 135 22.79 -25.16 3.47
C ARG A 135 21.86 -25.07 2.27
N VAL A 136 22.28 -24.31 1.27
CA VAL A 136 21.55 -24.13 0.02
C VAL A 136 22.48 -24.50 -1.11
N ASP A 137 22.02 -25.39 -1.96
CA ASP A 137 22.59 -25.65 -3.26
C ASP A 137 21.69 -24.98 -4.32
N PRO A 138 22.11 -23.86 -4.93
CA PRO A 138 21.29 -23.12 -5.89
C PRO A 138 20.80 -23.95 -7.09
N GLU A 139 21.52 -25.03 -7.43
CA GLU A 139 21.20 -25.88 -8.58
C GLU A 139 20.02 -26.82 -8.28
N VAL A 140 19.88 -27.29 -7.04
CA VAL A 140 18.86 -28.28 -6.67
C VAL A 140 17.84 -27.79 -5.65
N ASP A 141 18.12 -26.70 -4.95
CA ASP A 141 17.25 -26.15 -3.91
C ASP A 141 16.49 -24.89 -4.36
N VAL A 142 15.38 -24.63 -3.69
CA VAL A 142 14.52 -23.48 -3.90
C VAL A 142 14.06 -22.88 -2.57
N TYR A 143 14.09 -21.55 -2.46
CA TYR A 143 13.56 -20.82 -1.33
C TYR A 143 12.07 -20.55 -1.50
N VAL A 144 11.23 -21.08 -0.62
CA VAL A 144 9.77 -20.96 -0.69
C VAL A 144 9.22 -20.41 0.62
N ALA A 145 8.32 -19.43 0.52
CA ALA A 145 7.59 -18.89 1.66
C ALA A 145 6.22 -19.54 1.80
N PHE A 146 5.70 -19.60 3.03
CA PHE A 146 4.42 -20.22 3.33
C PHE A 146 3.50 -19.23 4.03
N LYS A 147 2.24 -19.17 3.60
CA LYS A 147 1.16 -18.43 4.25
C LYS A 147 -0.02 -19.35 4.50
N TYR A 148 -0.80 -19.06 5.54
CA TYR A 148 -2.03 -19.78 5.83
C TYR A 148 -3.18 -18.79 5.96
N LEU A 149 -4.24 -19.01 5.19
CA LEU A 149 -5.48 -18.26 5.32
C LEU A 149 -6.30 -18.87 6.44
N ASP A 150 -6.47 -18.11 7.52
CA ASP A 150 -7.31 -18.52 8.63
C ASP A 150 -8.77 -18.14 8.37
N GLU A 151 -9.65 -19.14 8.33
CA GLU A 151 -11.08 -18.95 8.03
C GLU A 151 -11.80 -18.10 9.08
N GLU A 152 -11.42 -18.22 10.35
CA GLU A 152 -12.11 -17.53 11.45
C GLU A 152 -11.78 -16.03 11.43
N SER A 153 -10.49 -15.69 11.31
CA SER A 153 -10.05 -14.30 11.23
C SER A 153 -10.15 -13.69 9.83
N LYS A 154 -10.26 -14.52 8.79
CA LYS A 154 -10.18 -14.12 7.36
C LYS A 154 -8.89 -13.40 7.00
N GLU A 155 -7.81 -13.66 7.74
CA GLU A 155 -6.49 -13.04 7.55
C GLU A 155 -5.45 -14.06 7.05
N LEU A 156 -4.50 -13.59 6.22
CA LEU A 156 -3.32 -14.36 5.85
C LEU A 156 -2.25 -14.27 6.96
N LYS A 157 -1.84 -15.44 7.45
CA LYS A 157 -0.79 -15.60 8.46
C LYS A 157 0.48 -16.10 7.79
N TYR A 158 1.59 -15.41 7.99
CA TYR A 158 2.90 -15.89 7.55
C TYR A 158 3.35 -17.08 8.42
N LEU A 159 3.70 -18.20 7.79
CA LEU A 159 4.15 -19.42 8.47
C LEU A 159 5.68 -19.59 8.47
N GLY A 160 6.40 -18.65 7.86
CA GLY A 160 7.85 -18.75 7.65
C GLY A 160 8.21 -19.08 6.20
N ALA A 161 9.48 -19.37 5.99
CA ALA A 161 10.02 -19.78 4.71
C ALA A 161 11.12 -20.83 4.89
N MET A 162 11.27 -21.70 3.90
CA MET A 162 12.22 -22.80 3.93
C MET A 162 12.94 -22.92 2.60
N VAL A 163 14.16 -23.46 2.67
CA VAL A 163 14.88 -23.95 1.48
C VAL A 163 14.54 -25.42 1.33
N LEU A 164 14.02 -25.80 0.18
CA LEU A 164 13.54 -27.14 -0.13
C LEU A 164 14.17 -27.65 -1.43
N PRO A 165 14.39 -28.98 -1.56
CA PRO A 165 14.76 -29.56 -2.84
C PRO A 165 13.69 -29.32 -3.91
N LYS A 166 14.09 -29.02 -5.14
CA LYS A 166 13.17 -28.77 -6.27
C LYS A 166 12.32 -29.99 -6.65
N ASP A 167 12.77 -31.19 -6.30
CA ASP A 167 12.11 -32.48 -6.57
C ASP A 167 11.22 -32.98 -5.41
N ILE A 168 11.11 -32.23 -4.31
CA ILE A 168 10.18 -32.57 -3.22
C ILE A 168 8.73 -32.53 -3.72
N LEU A 169 7.91 -33.47 -3.25
CA LEU A 169 6.48 -33.49 -3.51
C LEU A 169 5.77 -32.40 -2.69
N ILE A 170 4.81 -31.72 -3.32
CA ILE A 170 3.99 -30.73 -2.65
C ILE A 170 3.18 -31.36 -1.50
N GLY A 171 2.71 -32.60 -1.68
CA GLY A 171 2.05 -33.36 -0.62
C GLY A 171 2.89 -33.53 0.65
N ASP A 172 4.20 -33.73 0.54
CA ASP A 172 5.09 -33.86 1.71
C ASP A 172 5.23 -32.54 2.48
N ILE A 173 5.19 -31.41 1.77
CA ILE A 173 5.17 -30.07 2.36
C ILE A 173 3.85 -29.87 3.10
N VAL A 174 2.73 -30.21 2.47
CA VAL A 174 1.38 -30.14 3.07
C VAL A 174 1.33 -30.91 4.38
N SER A 175 1.72 -32.19 4.39
CA SER A 175 1.72 -33.02 5.60
C SER A 175 2.68 -32.53 6.69
N THR A 176 3.74 -31.82 6.31
CA THR A 176 4.64 -31.18 7.29
C THR A 176 4.00 -29.96 7.94
N LEU A 177 3.24 -29.17 7.17
CA LEU A 177 2.52 -28.01 7.70
C LEU A 177 1.27 -28.39 8.50
N GLU A 178 0.56 -29.45 8.11
CA GLU A 178 -0.57 -30.00 8.88
C GLU A 178 -0.13 -30.33 10.32
N ARG A 179 0.99 -31.05 10.46
CA ARG A 179 1.59 -31.36 11.78
C ARG A 179 2.05 -30.12 12.55
N ARG A 180 2.48 -29.07 11.86
CA ARG A 180 2.92 -27.83 12.50
C ARG A 180 1.76 -26.97 12.99
N LEU A 181 0.59 -27.09 12.36
CA LEU A 181 -0.64 -26.38 12.70
C LEU A 181 -1.51 -27.16 13.70
N ASP A 182 -1.02 -28.30 14.21
CA ASP A 182 -1.74 -29.21 15.11
C ASP A 182 -3.12 -29.61 14.55
N LEU A 183 -3.21 -29.80 13.23
CA LEU A 183 -4.44 -30.24 12.57
C LEU A 183 -4.65 -31.75 12.75
N ASP A 184 -5.92 -32.16 12.83
CA ASP A 184 -6.28 -33.57 12.91
C ASP A 184 -6.06 -34.24 11.53
N GLU A 185 -5.02 -35.08 11.43
CA GLU A 185 -4.65 -35.76 10.18
C GLU A 185 -5.70 -36.75 9.65
N GLU A 186 -6.80 -37.03 10.34
CA GLU A 186 -7.87 -37.89 9.83
C GLU A 186 -9.07 -37.09 9.29
N THR A 187 -9.29 -35.89 9.83
CA THR A 187 -10.50 -35.09 9.54
C THR A 187 -10.21 -33.77 8.86
N GLU A 188 -9.01 -33.22 9.02
CA GLU A 188 -8.58 -31.95 8.48
C GLU A 188 -7.50 -32.15 7.41
N ARG A 189 -7.69 -31.52 6.26
CA ARG A 189 -6.73 -31.52 5.15
C ARG A 189 -6.43 -30.08 4.76
N LEU A 190 -5.24 -29.82 4.24
CA LEU A 190 -4.93 -28.53 3.64
C LEU A 190 -5.02 -28.59 2.11
N GLU A 191 -5.63 -27.55 1.53
CA GLU A 191 -5.44 -27.22 0.13
C GLU A 191 -4.26 -26.27 -0.02
N VAL A 192 -3.60 -26.32 -1.18
CA VAL A 192 -2.39 -25.55 -1.47
C VAL A 192 -2.54 -24.77 -2.76
N TYR A 193 -2.06 -23.54 -2.72
CA TYR A 193 -2.16 -22.58 -3.82
C TYR A 193 -0.85 -21.82 -3.98
N GLU A 194 -0.56 -21.38 -5.19
CA GLU A 194 0.55 -20.49 -5.51
C GLU A 194 0.09 -19.03 -5.58
N GLU A 195 0.67 -18.16 -4.75
CA GLU A 195 0.47 -16.70 -4.84
C GLU A 195 1.37 -16.13 -5.96
N LEU A 196 0.82 -16.07 -7.17
CA LEU A 196 1.51 -15.52 -8.35
C LEU A 196 1.68 -14.00 -8.28
N THR A 197 0.62 -13.30 -7.86
CA THR A 197 0.61 -11.84 -7.68
C THR A 197 -0.31 -11.48 -6.54
N LYS A 198 -0.35 -10.18 -6.20
CA LYS A 198 -1.33 -9.64 -5.25
C LYS A 198 -2.80 -9.84 -5.61
N PHE A 199 -3.11 -10.26 -6.84
CA PHE A 199 -4.48 -10.40 -7.32
C PHE A 199 -4.77 -11.78 -7.92
N LEU A 200 -3.77 -12.65 -7.99
CA LEU A 200 -3.88 -13.91 -8.69
C LEU A 200 -3.24 -15.01 -7.86
N ILE A 201 -4.05 -16.03 -7.60
CA ILE A 201 -3.70 -17.23 -6.88
C ILE A 201 -4.17 -18.42 -7.70
N ASN A 202 -3.33 -19.45 -7.81
CA ASN A 202 -3.62 -20.66 -8.59
C ASN A 202 -3.57 -21.90 -7.69
N PRO A 203 -4.49 -22.86 -7.82
CA PRO A 203 -4.40 -24.11 -7.11
C PRO A 203 -3.18 -24.92 -7.58
N LEU A 204 -2.56 -25.66 -6.65
CA LEU A 204 -1.50 -26.62 -6.94
C LEU A 204 -1.97 -28.03 -6.62
N GLU A 205 -1.46 -29.00 -7.39
CA GLU A 205 -1.76 -30.41 -7.18
C GLU A 205 -0.70 -31.03 -6.27
N VAL A 206 -1.14 -31.78 -5.26
CA VAL A 206 -0.25 -32.37 -4.24
C VAL A 206 0.64 -33.49 -4.77
N ASP A 207 0.29 -34.07 -5.92
CA ASP A 207 1.05 -35.12 -6.61
C ASP A 207 2.23 -34.57 -7.44
N GLN A 208 2.32 -33.25 -7.58
CA GLN A 208 3.41 -32.60 -8.29
C GLN A 208 4.58 -32.30 -7.36
N THR A 209 5.78 -32.27 -7.95
CA THR A 209 6.97 -31.69 -7.33
C THR A 209 7.00 -30.16 -7.50
N LEU A 210 7.78 -29.46 -6.67
CA LEU A 210 7.97 -28.00 -6.83
C LEU A 210 8.43 -27.62 -8.24
N SER A 211 9.36 -28.39 -8.82
CA SER A 211 9.85 -28.16 -10.18
C SER A 211 8.78 -28.35 -11.26
N GLN A 212 7.90 -29.34 -11.12
CA GLN A 212 6.79 -29.59 -12.05
C GLN A 212 5.75 -28.47 -12.00
N ALA A 213 5.45 -27.99 -10.80
CA ALA A 213 4.59 -26.84 -10.55
C ALA A 213 5.23 -25.49 -10.95
N LYS A 214 6.51 -25.49 -11.36
CA LYS A 214 7.31 -24.29 -11.70
C LYS A 214 7.50 -23.32 -10.53
N VAL A 215 7.45 -23.84 -9.30
CA VAL A 215 7.74 -23.06 -8.09
C VAL A 215 9.26 -22.82 -8.03
N GLY A 216 9.64 -21.55 -8.07
CA GLY A 216 11.01 -21.05 -8.03
C GLY A 216 11.33 -20.24 -6.77
N ASN A 217 12.52 -19.63 -6.76
CA ASN A 217 12.98 -18.87 -5.60
C ASN A 217 12.04 -17.70 -5.31
N GLY A 218 11.70 -17.54 -4.03
CA GLY A 218 10.82 -16.49 -3.53
C GLY A 218 9.35 -16.66 -3.91
N ASP A 219 8.95 -17.82 -4.43
CA ASP A 219 7.53 -18.14 -4.58
C ASP A 219 6.88 -18.38 -3.22
N ILE A 220 5.58 -18.13 -3.16
CA ILE A 220 4.79 -18.14 -1.93
C ILE A 220 3.68 -19.17 -2.12
N LEU A 221 3.69 -20.19 -1.28
CA LEU A 221 2.60 -21.15 -1.18
C LEU A 221 1.63 -20.72 -0.08
N VAL A 222 0.36 -20.77 -0.40
CA VAL A 222 -0.73 -20.37 0.49
C VAL A 222 -1.60 -21.59 0.77
N PHE A 223 -1.88 -21.83 2.04
CA PHE A 223 -2.68 -22.95 2.50
C PHE A 223 -4.00 -22.47 3.10
N GLN A 224 -5.04 -23.28 2.95
CA GLN A 224 -6.30 -23.13 3.67
C GLN A 224 -6.82 -24.52 4.07
N LYS A 225 -7.69 -24.59 5.07
CA LYS A 225 -8.35 -25.85 5.42
C LYS A 225 -9.29 -26.28 4.30
N ALA A 226 -9.29 -27.59 4.03
CA ALA A 226 -10.33 -28.25 3.26
C ALA A 226 -11.47 -28.56 4.24
N ASN A 227 -12.60 -27.88 4.11
CA ASN A 227 -13.82 -28.27 4.83
C ASN A 227 -14.55 -29.39 4.09
N THR A 228 -14.77 -30.51 4.76
CA THR A 228 -15.65 -31.59 4.26
C THR A 228 -17.14 -31.26 4.35
N ASP A 229 -17.53 -30.27 5.16
CA ASP A 229 -18.92 -29.86 5.41
C ASP A 229 -19.40 -28.71 4.51
N GLN A 230 -18.48 -28.00 3.85
CA GLN A 230 -18.77 -26.97 2.87
C GLN A 230 -18.59 -27.55 1.47
N SER A 231 -19.31 -27.03 0.47
CA SER A 231 -19.10 -27.53 -0.88
C SER A 231 -17.66 -27.17 -1.32
N PRO A 232 -16.98 -28.02 -2.12
CA PRO A 232 -15.66 -27.69 -2.67
C PRO A 232 -15.64 -26.37 -3.48
N GLU A 233 -16.81 -25.91 -3.91
CA GLU A 233 -17.01 -24.63 -4.60
C GLU A 233 -16.93 -23.47 -3.60
N ASP A 234 -17.56 -23.57 -2.43
CA ASP A 234 -17.54 -22.53 -1.37
C ASP A 234 -16.12 -22.27 -0.81
N LEU A 235 -15.28 -23.32 -0.73
CA LEU A 235 -13.91 -23.22 -0.24
C LEU A 235 -12.95 -22.58 -1.24
N LYS A 236 -13.06 -22.97 -2.51
CA LYS A 236 -12.37 -22.27 -3.60
C LYS A 236 -12.79 -20.80 -3.60
N GLU A 237 -14.08 -20.54 -3.37
CA GLU A 237 -14.58 -19.18 -3.22
C GLU A 237 -13.93 -18.44 -2.05
N LEU A 238 -13.54 -19.05 -0.93
CA LEU A 238 -12.96 -18.31 0.20
C LEU A 238 -11.61 -17.66 -0.13
N ILE A 239 -10.62 -18.43 -0.59
CA ILE A 239 -9.31 -17.87 -0.94
C ILE A 239 -9.41 -16.94 -2.16
N HIS A 240 -10.20 -17.30 -3.16
CA HIS A 240 -10.43 -16.45 -4.31
C HIS A 240 -11.16 -15.15 -3.93
N ALA A 241 -12.14 -15.20 -3.02
CA ALA A 241 -12.82 -14.02 -2.49
C ALA A 241 -11.87 -13.17 -1.64
N HIS A 242 -10.95 -13.76 -0.88
CA HIS A 242 -9.93 -13.02 -0.14
C HIS A 242 -9.02 -12.24 -1.10
N TYR A 243 -8.47 -12.88 -2.12
CA TYR A 243 -7.64 -12.20 -3.11
C TYR A 243 -8.43 -11.23 -4.01
N GLU A 244 -9.70 -11.51 -4.29
CA GLU A 244 -10.60 -10.55 -4.95
C GLU A 244 -10.86 -9.33 -4.06
N HIS A 245 -11.03 -9.54 -2.75
CA HIS A 245 -11.18 -8.46 -1.79
C HIS A 245 -9.94 -7.57 -1.78
N LEU A 246 -8.75 -8.17 -1.64
CA LEU A 246 -7.47 -7.45 -1.68
C LEU A 246 -7.25 -6.70 -3.01
N ARG A 247 -7.69 -7.29 -4.14
CA ARG A 247 -7.69 -6.61 -5.44
C ARG A 247 -8.54 -5.36 -5.46
N ASN A 248 -9.68 -5.43 -4.79
CA ASN A 248 -10.67 -4.37 -4.77
C ASN A 248 -10.49 -3.41 -3.60
N ILE A 249 -9.59 -3.61 -2.63
CA ILE A 249 -9.34 -2.59 -1.61
C ILE A 249 -8.57 -1.41 -2.23
N VAL A 250 -8.97 -0.21 -1.83
CA VAL A 250 -8.36 1.08 -2.16
C VAL A 250 -8.30 1.93 -0.89
N ASP A 251 -7.18 2.60 -0.68
CA ASP A 251 -7.02 3.55 0.42
C ASP A 251 -7.63 4.90 0.01
N VAL A 252 -8.61 5.38 0.76
CA VAL A 252 -9.26 6.67 0.51
C VAL A 252 -8.73 7.68 1.52
N HIS A 253 -7.85 8.56 1.06
CA HIS A 253 -7.34 9.69 1.82
C HIS A 253 -8.42 10.78 1.86
N VAL A 254 -8.96 11.02 3.05
CA VAL A 254 -9.99 12.03 3.27
C VAL A 254 -9.32 13.32 3.74
N ARG A 255 -9.53 14.42 3.03
CA ARG A 255 -8.92 15.74 3.31
C ARG A 255 -9.98 16.81 3.43
N ARG A 256 -9.68 17.91 4.14
CA ARG A 256 -10.55 19.09 4.11
C ARG A 256 -10.38 19.83 2.80
N LEU A 257 -11.45 20.43 2.30
CA LEU A 257 -11.36 21.28 1.11
C LEU A 257 -10.45 22.50 1.37
N GLU A 258 -10.46 23.04 2.59
CA GLU A 258 -9.64 24.19 2.99
C GLU A 258 -8.16 23.84 3.20
N ASP A 259 -7.86 22.56 3.46
CA ASP A 259 -6.51 22.05 3.69
C ASP A 259 -6.28 20.75 2.87
N PRO A 260 -6.05 20.88 1.56
CA PRO A 260 -5.93 19.74 0.65
C PRO A 260 -4.58 19.02 0.74
N GLU A 261 -3.63 19.51 1.55
CA GLU A 261 -2.31 18.90 1.71
C GLU A 261 -2.24 17.92 2.88
N SER A 262 -3.17 18.02 3.84
CA SER A 262 -3.21 17.15 5.02
C SER A 262 -4.37 16.16 4.98
N ASP A 263 -4.07 14.91 5.29
CA ASP A 263 -5.10 13.89 5.52
C ASP A 263 -5.76 14.12 6.88
N LEU A 264 -7.10 14.09 6.92
CA LEU A 264 -7.87 13.96 8.15
C LEU A 264 -7.72 12.53 8.71
N PHE A 265 -7.96 11.56 7.85
CA PHE A 265 -7.84 10.13 8.10
C PHE A 265 -7.84 9.38 6.76
N VAL A 266 -7.54 8.09 6.81
CA VAL A 266 -7.53 7.19 5.64
C VAL A 266 -8.50 6.07 5.90
N LEU A 267 -9.40 5.81 4.95
CA LEU A 267 -10.34 4.69 4.99
C LEU A 267 -9.92 3.60 4.02
N GLU A 268 -10.00 2.35 4.44
CA GLU A 268 -9.88 1.19 3.54
C GLU A 268 -11.27 0.85 2.99
N VAL A 269 -11.45 0.98 1.69
CA VAL A 269 -12.76 0.81 1.04
C VAL A 269 -12.64 -0.03 -0.21
N SER A 270 -13.72 -0.68 -0.64
CA SER A 270 -13.72 -1.38 -1.92
C SER A 270 -13.80 -0.38 -3.09
N ARG A 271 -13.08 -0.61 -4.19
CA ARG A 271 -13.17 0.10 -5.47
C ARG A 271 -14.59 0.06 -6.03
N LYS A 272 -15.35 -1.00 -5.70
CA LYS A 272 -16.75 -1.18 -6.07
C LYS A 272 -17.71 -0.32 -5.24
N CYS A 273 -17.22 0.34 -4.17
CA CYS A 273 -18.02 1.23 -3.33
C CYS A 273 -18.54 2.41 -4.16
N LYS A 274 -19.83 2.69 -3.98
CA LYS A 274 -20.51 3.81 -4.65
C LYS A 274 -20.24 5.10 -3.90
N LEU A 275 -20.23 6.23 -4.61
CA LEU A 275 -20.07 7.54 -3.96
C LEU A 275 -21.13 7.84 -2.89
N VAL A 276 -22.36 7.32 -3.04
CA VAL A 276 -23.42 7.45 -2.02
C VAL A 276 -22.99 6.81 -0.69
N GLU A 277 -22.47 5.58 -0.76
CA GLU A 277 -21.99 4.82 0.40
C GLU A 277 -20.72 5.47 0.98
N MET A 278 -19.88 6.05 0.12
CA MET A 278 -18.66 6.74 0.53
C MET A 278 -18.95 7.94 1.44
N ALA A 279 -19.99 8.72 1.17
CA ALA A 279 -20.37 9.84 2.03
C ALA A 279 -20.77 9.39 3.44
N ALA A 280 -21.50 8.27 3.55
CA ALA A 280 -21.86 7.67 4.85
C ALA A 280 -20.62 7.15 5.59
N ARG A 281 -19.73 6.42 4.90
CA ARG A 281 -18.45 5.95 5.44
C ARG A 281 -17.56 7.10 5.95
N ILE A 282 -17.52 8.22 5.23
CA ILE A 282 -16.78 9.41 5.66
C ILE A 282 -17.40 10.01 6.91
N ALA A 283 -18.73 10.09 7.00
CA ALA A 283 -19.43 10.61 8.18
C ALA A 283 -19.11 9.78 9.43
N GLU A 284 -19.14 8.46 9.32
CA GLU A 284 -18.74 7.52 10.38
C GLU A 284 -17.26 7.70 10.75
N GLY A 285 -16.37 7.71 9.75
CA GLY A 285 -14.93 7.92 9.95
C GLY A 285 -14.59 9.25 10.63
N MET A 286 -15.31 10.33 10.32
CA MET A 286 -15.11 11.62 10.99
C MET A 286 -15.36 11.53 12.49
N LEU A 287 -16.33 10.72 12.93
CA LEU A 287 -16.64 10.51 14.34
C LEU A 287 -15.60 9.59 14.99
N GLU A 288 -15.28 8.45 14.35
CA GLU A 288 -14.31 7.48 14.86
C GLU A 288 -12.92 8.09 15.06
N HIS A 289 -12.46 8.89 14.10
CA HIS A 289 -11.19 9.60 14.15
C HIS A 289 -11.25 10.92 14.93
N ARG A 290 -12.37 11.23 15.59
CA ARG A 290 -12.58 12.43 16.44
C ARG A 290 -12.37 13.76 15.72
N VAL A 291 -12.64 13.79 14.41
CA VAL A 291 -12.67 15.04 13.63
C VAL A 291 -13.87 15.89 14.03
N VAL A 292 -14.97 15.23 14.39
CA VAL A 292 -16.21 15.83 14.90
C VAL A 292 -16.60 15.17 16.22
N SER A 293 -17.31 15.90 17.08
CA SER A 293 -17.77 15.40 18.40
C SER A 293 -19.13 14.72 18.35
N GLU A 294 -19.92 14.95 17.30
CA GLU A 294 -21.27 14.44 17.14
C GLU A 294 -21.44 13.80 15.75
N PRO A 295 -22.33 12.81 15.60
CA PRO A 295 -22.61 12.19 14.30
C PRO A 295 -23.03 13.24 13.26
N VAL A 296 -22.40 13.19 12.08
CA VAL A 296 -22.71 14.08 10.96
C VAL A 296 -23.67 13.36 10.01
N ASP A 297 -24.72 14.05 9.57
CA ASP A 297 -25.57 13.56 8.49
C ASP A 297 -24.77 13.54 7.17
N CYS A 298 -24.68 12.38 6.53
CA CYS A 298 -24.00 12.23 5.24
C CYS A 298 -24.61 13.13 4.14
N ASN A 299 -25.87 13.59 4.31
CA ASN A 299 -26.48 14.55 3.40
C ASN A 299 -25.88 15.95 3.48
N ARG A 300 -25.07 16.23 4.51
CA ARG A 300 -24.37 17.50 4.71
C ARG A 300 -22.92 17.44 4.26
N ILE A 301 -22.46 16.32 3.70
CA ILE A 301 -21.08 16.15 3.26
C ILE A 301 -21.03 16.33 1.74
N GLN A 302 -20.32 17.36 1.29
CA GLN A 302 -20.00 17.57 -0.12
C GLN A 302 -18.64 16.94 -0.43
N LEU A 303 -18.57 16.15 -1.51
CA LEU A 303 -17.35 15.48 -1.94
C LEU A 303 -16.72 16.17 -3.15
N TYR A 304 -15.39 16.20 -3.19
CA TYR A 304 -14.60 16.74 -4.30
C TYR A 304 -13.45 15.79 -4.65
N LYS A 305 -13.17 15.64 -5.95
CA LYS A 305 -11.94 14.98 -6.45
C LYS A 305 -10.93 16.01 -6.92
N HIS A 306 -9.64 15.71 -6.84
CA HIS A 306 -8.65 16.48 -7.59
C HIS A 306 -8.76 16.15 -9.09
N ASN A 307 -8.90 17.17 -9.92
CA ASN A 307 -8.74 17.00 -11.36
C ASN A 307 -7.25 16.95 -11.75
N HIS A 308 -6.94 16.65 -13.02
CA HIS A 308 -5.56 16.59 -13.54
C HIS A 308 -4.75 17.89 -13.36
N ARG A 309 -5.39 19.01 -13.00
CA ARG A 309 -4.77 20.32 -12.75
C ARG A 309 -4.71 20.66 -11.25
N GLY A 310 -4.98 19.68 -10.38
CA GLY A 310 -4.96 19.82 -8.93
C GLY A 310 -6.14 20.62 -8.34
N ARG A 311 -7.09 21.10 -9.15
CA ARG A 311 -8.25 21.85 -8.65
C ARG A 311 -9.35 20.88 -8.15
N PRO A 312 -9.98 21.16 -7.02
CA PRO A 312 -11.15 20.39 -6.56
C PRO A 312 -12.27 20.47 -7.60
N GLN A 313 -12.78 19.33 -8.01
CA GLN A 313 -13.98 19.19 -8.83
C GLN A 313 -15.07 18.53 -7.99
N GLU A 314 -16.20 19.20 -7.88
CA GLU A 314 -17.36 18.72 -7.14
C GLU A 314 -17.86 17.39 -7.71
N LEU A 315 -18.16 16.46 -6.81
CA LEU A 315 -18.76 15.16 -7.12
C LEU A 315 -20.21 15.17 -6.68
N ASP A 316 -21.09 14.84 -7.62
CA ASP A 316 -22.46 14.54 -7.27
C ASP A 316 -22.53 13.11 -6.72
N ALA A 317 -22.30 12.98 -5.41
CA ALA A 317 -22.34 11.70 -4.70
C ALA A 317 -23.73 11.04 -4.70
N ARG A 318 -24.80 11.74 -5.14
CA ARG A 318 -26.20 11.30 -5.06
C ARG A 318 -26.88 11.14 -6.41
N SER A 319 -26.12 11.19 -7.51
CA SER A 319 -26.67 10.85 -8.83
C SER A 319 -26.98 9.35 -8.91
N GLU A 320 -28.10 8.95 -9.50
CA GLU A 320 -28.41 7.52 -9.78
C GLU A 320 -27.42 6.88 -10.76
N ARG A 321 -26.68 7.69 -11.53
CA ARG A 321 -25.49 7.28 -12.30
C ARG A 321 -24.22 7.29 -11.45
N ALA A 322 -24.34 6.96 -10.16
CA ALA A 322 -23.25 7.06 -9.19
C ALA A 322 -22.03 6.30 -9.72
N MET A 323 -20.95 7.06 -9.94
CA MET A 323 -19.65 6.49 -10.26
C MET A 323 -19.19 5.63 -9.07
N THR A 324 -18.54 4.51 -9.35
CA THR A 324 -17.78 3.77 -8.36
C THR A 324 -16.43 4.46 -8.14
N LEU A 325 -15.82 4.20 -6.98
CA LEU A 325 -14.45 4.66 -6.71
C LEU A 325 -13.47 4.20 -7.78
N ASP A 326 -13.69 3.05 -8.43
CA ASP A 326 -12.86 2.50 -9.51
C ASP A 326 -12.51 3.52 -10.59
N SER A 327 -13.48 4.33 -11.03
CA SER A 327 -13.28 5.39 -12.03
C SER A 327 -12.40 6.56 -11.57
N MET A 328 -12.17 6.65 -10.25
CA MET A 328 -11.41 7.70 -9.59
C MET A 328 -10.09 7.20 -9.02
N VAL A 329 -9.85 5.87 -9.03
CA VAL A 329 -8.60 5.29 -8.57
C VAL A 329 -7.48 5.87 -9.40
N VAL A 330 -6.59 6.61 -8.74
CA VAL A 330 -5.31 6.93 -9.33
C VAL A 330 -4.48 5.67 -9.21
N GLU A 331 -4.42 4.90 -10.30
CA GLU A 331 -3.48 3.80 -10.37
C GLU A 331 -2.07 4.36 -10.26
N VAL A 332 -1.47 4.16 -9.10
CA VAL A 332 -0.05 4.40 -8.90
C VAL A 332 0.68 3.41 -9.80
N HIS A 333 0.93 3.83 -11.03
CA HIS A 333 1.99 3.26 -11.85
C HIS A 333 3.26 3.62 -11.12
N ALA A 334 3.66 2.76 -10.19
CA ALA A 334 4.80 2.98 -9.35
C ALA A 334 6.03 3.16 -10.25
N LYS A 335 6.43 4.40 -10.47
CA LYS A 335 7.85 4.70 -10.48
C LYS A 335 8.30 4.40 -9.05
N ARG A 336 8.68 3.14 -8.85
CA ARG A 336 9.76 2.69 -7.98
C ARG A 336 9.98 3.58 -6.77
N GLU A 337 9.34 3.23 -5.64
CA GLU A 337 9.96 3.27 -4.29
C GLU A 337 8.99 3.07 -3.12
N THR A 338 7.68 3.08 -3.34
CA THR A 338 6.73 2.66 -2.32
C THR A 338 5.68 1.79 -2.98
N ALA A 339 5.57 0.54 -2.53
CA ALA A 339 4.42 -0.32 -2.77
C ALA A 339 3.17 0.29 -2.09
N LYS A 340 2.77 1.49 -2.51
CA LYS A 340 1.55 2.13 -2.02
C LYS A 340 0.39 1.38 -2.65
N ARG A 341 -0.55 0.99 -1.80
CA ARG A 341 -1.84 0.50 -2.24
C ARG A 341 -2.46 1.54 -3.20
N PRO A 342 -3.27 1.09 -4.17
CA PRO A 342 -4.05 2.02 -4.98
C PRO A 342 -4.80 2.95 -4.02
N HIS A 343 -4.83 4.24 -4.35
CA HIS A 343 -5.45 5.22 -3.46
C HIS A 343 -6.29 6.24 -4.23
N VAL A 344 -7.22 6.84 -3.51
CA VAL A 344 -8.06 7.95 -3.95
C VAL A 344 -7.92 9.07 -2.94
N ILE A 345 -7.78 10.30 -3.41
CA ILE A 345 -7.82 11.48 -2.54
C ILE A 345 -9.18 12.14 -2.73
N LEU A 346 -9.96 12.24 -1.65
CA LEU A 346 -11.23 12.94 -1.61
C LEU A 346 -11.11 14.14 -0.67
N CYS A 347 -11.43 15.33 -1.19
CA CYS A 347 -11.63 16.51 -0.37
C CYS A 347 -13.10 16.58 0.06
N VAL A 348 -13.34 16.99 1.30
CA VAL A 348 -14.68 17.08 1.89
C VAL A 348 -14.94 18.47 2.44
N GLU A 349 -16.18 18.94 2.26
CA GLU A 349 -16.71 20.16 2.86
C GLU A 349 -17.98 19.81 3.64
N LEU A 350 -18.08 20.33 4.87
CA LEU A 350 -19.25 20.17 5.72
C LEU A 350 -20.22 21.33 5.50
N MET A 351 -21.37 21.02 4.93
CA MET A 351 -22.38 22.00 4.59
C MET A 351 -23.23 22.33 5.82
N GLY A 352 -23.60 23.61 5.93
CA GLY A 352 -24.57 24.09 6.93
C GLY A 352 -26.00 23.56 6.70
N TYR A 353 -26.26 22.96 5.53
CA TYR A 353 -27.57 22.53 5.07
C TYR A 353 -27.51 21.14 4.43
N SER A 354 -28.66 20.49 4.29
CA SER A 354 -28.80 19.23 3.56
C SER A 354 -28.67 19.52 2.06
N LEU A 355 -27.73 18.83 1.41
CA LEU A 355 -27.54 18.92 -0.04
C LEU A 355 -28.70 18.22 -0.81
N ALA A 356 -29.51 17.37 -0.15
CA ALA A 356 -30.68 16.76 -0.79
C ALA A 356 -31.74 17.84 -1.01
N ASP A 357 -31.94 18.67 0.00
CA ASP A 357 -32.83 19.82 -0.01
C ASP A 357 -32.36 20.88 -1.02
N LEU A 358 -31.05 20.99 -1.28
CA LEU A 358 -30.49 21.89 -2.29
C LEU A 358 -30.89 21.48 -3.73
N LYS A 359 -30.82 20.18 -4.05
CA LYS A 359 -31.17 19.69 -5.39
C LYS A 359 -32.65 19.86 -5.69
N GLU A 360 -33.47 19.66 -4.67
CA GLU A 360 -34.90 19.81 -4.79
C GLU A 360 -35.30 21.30 -4.67
N GLY A 361 -34.57 22.09 -3.89
CA GLY A 361 -34.88 23.47 -3.53
C GLY A 361 -34.74 24.48 -4.67
N LYS A 362 -35.42 25.61 -4.49
CA LYS A 362 -35.31 26.79 -5.37
C LYS A 362 -34.54 27.89 -4.64
N ILE A 363 -33.54 28.45 -5.31
CA ILE A 363 -32.93 29.70 -4.85
C ILE A 363 -33.89 30.82 -5.21
N LEU A 364 -34.38 31.53 -4.19
CA LEU A 364 -35.19 32.71 -4.36
C LEU A 364 -34.32 33.95 -4.11
N ASN A 365 -34.26 34.82 -5.12
CA ASN A 365 -33.60 36.11 -5.01
C ASN A 365 -34.61 37.14 -4.53
N PHE A 366 -34.34 37.75 -3.38
CA PHE A 366 -35.14 38.82 -2.80
C PHE A 366 -34.37 40.13 -2.85
N ASN A 367 -35.04 41.20 -3.23
CA ASN A 367 -34.50 42.54 -3.03
C ASN A 367 -35.15 43.11 -1.77
N VAL A 368 -34.36 43.21 -0.69
CA VAL A 368 -34.89 43.67 0.61
C VAL A 368 -34.68 45.17 0.71
N ARG A 369 -35.78 45.92 0.66
CA ARG A 369 -35.78 47.35 0.98
C ARG A 369 -35.91 47.54 2.49
N CYS A 370 -34.81 47.92 3.13
CA CYS A 370 -34.82 48.30 4.54
C CYS A 370 -35.37 49.73 4.69
N PRO A 371 -36.49 49.95 5.40
CA PRO A 371 -37.01 51.28 5.63
C PRO A 371 -36.28 51.92 6.82
N VAL A 372 -35.01 52.29 6.64
CA VAL A 372 -34.33 53.16 7.61
C VAL A 372 -34.60 54.60 7.21
N ALA A 373 -35.16 55.34 8.14
CA ALA A 373 -35.58 56.73 7.98
C ALA A 373 -34.49 57.59 7.33
N ARG A 374 -34.82 58.13 6.15
CA ARG A 374 -34.18 59.25 5.44
C ARG A 374 -32.67 59.10 5.18
N LYS A 375 -32.38 58.81 3.90
CA LYS A 375 -31.11 59.02 3.16
C LYS A 375 -30.01 57.97 3.33
N VAL A 376 -30.26 56.72 2.94
CA VAL A 376 -29.38 55.92 2.05
C VAL A 376 -30.28 54.89 1.36
N HIS A 377 -30.44 54.94 0.03
CA HIS A 377 -31.03 53.83 -0.71
C HIS A 377 -29.90 52.88 -1.06
N GLY A 378 -29.88 51.72 -0.40
CA GLY A 378 -29.12 50.57 -0.85
C GLY A 378 -30.09 49.42 -0.97
N ASP A 379 -30.66 49.22 -2.16
CA ASP A 379 -31.33 47.97 -2.49
C ASP A 379 -30.27 46.87 -2.31
N ARG A 380 -30.47 45.97 -1.34
CA ARG A 380 -29.57 44.83 -1.11
C ARG A 380 -30.23 43.60 -1.68
N ASP A 381 -29.51 42.94 -2.57
CA ASP A 381 -29.89 41.62 -3.05
C ASP A 381 -29.56 40.58 -1.98
N HIS A 382 -30.56 39.80 -1.60
CA HIS A 382 -30.47 38.68 -0.69
C HIS A 382 -30.89 37.42 -1.43
N GLN A 383 -30.15 36.33 -1.24
CA GLN A 383 -30.52 35.02 -1.79
C GLN A 383 -30.90 34.11 -0.63
N VAL A 384 -32.08 33.50 -0.71
CA VAL A 384 -32.56 32.53 0.29
C VAL A 384 -32.85 31.23 -0.43
N LEU A 385 -32.27 30.14 0.08
CA LEU A 385 -32.55 28.79 -0.42
C LEU A 385 -33.81 28.26 0.25
N VAL A 386 -34.80 27.85 -0.55
CA VAL A 386 -36.06 27.29 -0.03
C VAL A 386 -36.22 25.84 -0.51
N PRO A 387 -36.31 24.85 0.40
CA PRO A 387 -36.57 23.45 0.05
C PRO A 387 -37.94 23.30 -0.65
N SER A 388 -38.03 22.47 -1.70
CA SER A 388 -39.23 22.43 -2.56
C SER A 388 -40.41 21.61 -2.05
N GLY A 389 -40.33 21.06 -0.84
CA GLY A 389 -41.46 20.42 -0.16
C GLY A 389 -42.26 21.36 0.75
N ILE A 390 -41.73 22.54 1.09
CA ILE A 390 -42.43 23.52 1.89
C ILE A 390 -43.18 24.42 0.91
N ASN A 391 -44.51 24.51 1.02
CA ASN A 391 -45.27 25.63 0.46
C ASN A 391 -44.88 26.88 1.25
N ALA A 392 -43.61 27.29 1.13
CA ALA A 392 -43.06 28.43 1.83
C ALA A 392 -43.84 29.63 1.32
N THR A 393 -44.68 30.15 2.19
CA THR A 393 -45.35 31.42 1.92
C THR A 393 -44.26 32.49 1.89
N ALA A 394 -44.53 33.64 1.28
CA ALA A 394 -43.61 34.77 1.34
C ALA A 394 -43.24 35.17 2.79
N GLY A 395 -44.05 34.78 3.78
CA GLY A 395 -43.76 34.95 5.21
C GLY A 395 -42.67 34.03 5.75
N ASP A 396 -42.59 32.79 5.28
CA ASP A 396 -41.60 31.81 5.75
C ASP A 396 -40.18 32.17 5.24
N ALA A 397 -40.09 32.73 4.03
CA ALA A 397 -38.85 33.24 3.45
C ALA A 397 -38.36 34.58 4.05
N LEU A 398 -39.22 35.26 4.83
CA LEU A 398 -38.91 36.54 5.50
C LEU A 398 -38.43 36.34 6.95
N LEU A 399 -38.67 35.15 7.51
CA LEU A 399 -38.29 34.73 8.87
C LEU A 399 -36.91 34.03 8.92
N ALA A 400 -36.51 33.39 7.82
CA ALA A 400 -35.17 32.83 7.60
C ALA A 400 -34.19 33.91 7.14
#